data_AF-A0A8K0RLQ8-F1
#
_entry.id   AF-A0A8K0RLQ8-F1
#
_cell.length_a   1.000
_cell.length_b   1.000
_cell.length_c   1.000
_cell.angle_alpha   90.00
_cell.angle_beta   90.00
_cell.angle_gamma   90.00
#
_symmetry.space_group_name_H-M   'P 1'
#
loop_
_entity.id
_entity.type
_entity.pdbx_description
1 polymer ?
#
loop_
_entity_poly.entity_id
_entity_poly.type
_entity_poly.pdbx_seq_one_letter_code
_entity_poly.pdbx_strand_id
1 'polypeptide(L)'
;MATFLDLPPELLQPIFQHLGSIDDVHYLMRTCTKTYEAMRRPRDYVNIMRSIISQSPQHLVTELRHNNNQIHATPLIPGYILNPWEKNFAAAITEGKFEYRSRPESYSDELVYEILARYQGLRVLEDLWLKRQLTATDFLAPDEAVDCDDLFHTYRNLIRRNELFEDRELQSRCRRTPETRYYNRLNADQRARFYAAVVKVWLLNEIRWFLTSFSYPSTFDLQIELLQMSKDYLKDQRHTPLLDELDSFAVFKFLYHHLLPLHGNALADQNSVKLPLTFSSNFTADYGHSAQLLQLFLHAGQTYLQPPDIIDLITRSEVSRKYPWPEVKLPTTTEIWHRPSRAYAFRVNVSLRHVHRRRYLRSTSLNHLNIIARSSFHQTRRNVSPVMPSPLDGQLYNLRDHANHHFLDSVLVEFERYERKQSQDGKKLADIRGVFESKWEDGLWSIWWWANGEDKARAKMERWRESESVGGLV
;
A
#
# COMPACT_ATOMS: atom_id res chain seq x y z
N MET A 1 -5.01 -30.83 -39.83
CA MET A 1 -4.08 -30.33 -38.79
C MET A 1 -4.78 -30.47 -37.46
N ALA A 2 -4.14 -31.08 -36.45
CA ALA A 2 -4.69 -31.09 -35.10
C ALA A 2 -4.70 -29.66 -34.56
N THR A 3 -5.86 -29.22 -34.08
CA THR A 3 -6.06 -27.95 -33.41
C THR A 3 -5.85 -28.12 -31.90
N PHE A 4 -5.65 -27.02 -31.18
CA PHE A 4 -5.57 -27.04 -29.72
C PHE A 4 -6.79 -27.73 -29.07
N LEU A 5 -7.96 -27.62 -29.70
CA LEU A 5 -9.18 -28.27 -29.27
C LEU A 5 -9.23 -29.78 -29.55
N ASP A 6 -8.25 -30.35 -30.25
CA ASP A 6 -8.17 -31.80 -30.47
C ASP A 6 -7.35 -32.50 -29.38
N LEU A 7 -6.68 -31.73 -28.50
CA LEU A 7 -5.90 -32.30 -27.40
C LEU A 7 -6.82 -32.99 -26.37
N PRO A 8 -6.39 -34.14 -25.83
CA PRO A 8 -7.08 -34.78 -24.72
C PRO A 8 -6.87 -33.97 -23.41
N PRO A 9 -7.78 -34.07 -22.42
CA PRO A 9 -7.70 -33.31 -21.17
C PRO A 9 -6.35 -33.44 -20.43
N GLU A 10 -5.73 -34.61 -20.51
CA GLU A 10 -4.43 -34.92 -19.90
C GLU A 10 -3.28 -34.10 -20.49
N LEU A 11 -3.41 -33.66 -21.74
CA LEU A 11 -2.45 -32.75 -22.38
C LEU A 11 -2.83 -31.28 -22.19
N LEU A 12 -4.11 -30.97 -21.95
CA LEU A 12 -4.55 -29.61 -21.65
C LEU A 12 -4.09 -29.17 -20.25
N GLN A 13 -4.14 -30.05 -19.25
CA GLN A 13 -3.76 -29.72 -17.87
C GLN A 13 -2.31 -29.20 -17.74
N PRO A 14 -1.28 -29.85 -18.31
CA PRO A 14 0.07 -29.30 -18.33
C PRO A 14 0.17 -27.94 -19.01
N ILE A 15 -0.59 -27.69 -20.08
CA ILE A 15 -0.60 -26.38 -20.74
C ILE A 15 -1.13 -25.31 -19.80
N PHE A 16 -2.23 -25.60 -19.09
CA PHE A 16 -2.78 -24.70 -18.09
C PHE A 16 -1.81 -24.42 -16.93
N GLN A 17 -1.02 -25.41 -16.50
CA GLN A 17 -0.03 -25.26 -15.42
C GLN A 17 1.13 -24.31 -15.78
N HIS A 18 1.36 -24.06 -17.06
CA HIS A 18 2.44 -23.20 -17.58
C HIS A 18 1.92 -21.85 -18.10
N LEU A 19 0.66 -21.50 -17.83
CA LEU A 19 0.16 -20.16 -18.14
C LEU A 19 0.85 -19.10 -17.26
N GLY A 20 0.84 -17.84 -17.69
CA GLY A 20 1.57 -16.77 -17.01
C GLY A 20 0.86 -16.21 -15.77
N SER A 21 -0.44 -16.44 -15.64
CA SER A 21 -1.23 -15.83 -14.56
C SER A 21 -2.55 -16.55 -14.30
N ILE A 22 -3.15 -16.24 -13.14
CA ILE A 22 -4.51 -16.66 -12.76
C ILE A 22 -5.54 -16.18 -13.81
N ASP A 23 -5.32 -14.99 -14.37
CA ASP A 23 -6.16 -14.40 -15.41
C ASP A 23 -6.13 -15.20 -16.70
N ASP A 24 -4.96 -15.64 -17.13
CA ASP A 24 -4.80 -16.43 -18.35
C ASP A 24 -5.53 -17.78 -18.22
N VAL A 25 -5.44 -18.41 -17.04
CA VAL A 25 -6.19 -19.64 -16.74
C VAL A 25 -7.70 -19.38 -16.84
N HIS A 26 -8.20 -18.35 -16.16
CA HIS A 26 -9.63 -18.02 -16.20
C HIS A 26 -10.11 -17.60 -17.58
N TYR A 27 -9.29 -16.88 -18.34
CA TYR A 27 -9.59 -16.48 -19.71
C TYR A 27 -9.71 -17.71 -20.62
N LEU A 28 -8.68 -18.57 -20.65
CA LEU A 28 -8.65 -19.78 -21.48
C LEU A 28 -9.78 -20.74 -21.10
N MET A 29 -10.07 -20.90 -19.81
CA MET A 29 -11.20 -21.69 -19.33
C MET A 29 -12.55 -21.17 -19.85
N ARG A 30 -12.71 -19.87 -20.09
CA ARG A 30 -13.96 -19.26 -20.58
C ARG A 30 -14.09 -19.25 -22.10
N THR A 31 -13.05 -19.63 -22.85
CA THR A 31 -13.06 -19.56 -24.33
C THR A 31 -13.97 -20.60 -24.99
N CYS A 32 -14.06 -21.82 -24.47
CA CYS A 32 -14.92 -22.86 -25.03
C CYS A 32 -15.30 -23.94 -24.01
N THR A 33 -16.30 -24.76 -24.35
CA THR A 33 -16.78 -25.85 -23.48
C THR A 33 -15.69 -26.86 -23.15
N LYS A 34 -14.83 -27.22 -24.11
CA LYS A 34 -13.80 -28.25 -23.90
C LYS A 34 -12.72 -27.80 -22.91
N THR A 35 -12.27 -26.55 -22.99
CA THR A 35 -11.32 -25.98 -22.02
C THR A 35 -11.95 -25.80 -20.65
N TYR A 36 -13.24 -25.46 -20.58
CA TYR A 36 -13.99 -25.45 -19.34
C TYR A 36 -14.09 -26.84 -18.71
N GLU A 37 -14.41 -27.87 -19.50
CA GLU A 37 -14.55 -29.25 -19.02
C GLU A 37 -13.23 -29.84 -18.50
N ALA A 38 -12.11 -29.51 -19.14
CA ALA A 38 -10.77 -29.85 -18.64
C ALA A 38 -10.50 -29.28 -17.24
N MET A 39 -11.13 -28.16 -16.88
CA MET A 39 -10.97 -27.42 -15.62
C MET A 39 -12.11 -27.63 -14.62
N ARG A 40 -13.16 -28.37 -15.00
CA ARG A 40 -14.36 -28.54 -14.19
C ARG A 40 -14.09 -29.35 -12.91
N ARG A 41 -13.07 -30.20 -12.92
CA ARG A 41 -12.68 -31.01 -11.77
C ARG A 41 -11.97 -30.14 -10.72
N PRO A 42 -12.51 -30.02 -9.49
CA PRO A 42 -11.95 -29.11 -8.47
C PRO A 42 -10.47 -29.37 -8.18
N ARG A 43 -10.06 -30.65 -8.10
CA ARG A 43 -8.66 -31.02 -7.84
C ARG A 43 -7.71 -30.53 -8.94
N ASP A 44 -8.11 -30.67 -10.21
CA ASP A 44 -7.29 -30.24 -11.34
C ASP A 44 -7.16 -28.72 -11.38
N TYR A 45 -8.27 -28.01 -11.13
CA TYR A 45 -8.27 -26.55 -11.00
C TYR A 45 -7.31 -26.08 -9.89
N VAL A 46 -7.39 -26.64 -8.69
CA VAL A 46 -6.54 -26.24 -7.57
C VAL A 46 -5.08 -26.57 -7.86
N ASN A 47 -4.77 -27.72 -8.46
CA ASN A 47 -3.40 -28.08 -8.85
C ASN A 47 -2.81 -27.12 -9.90
N ILE A 48 -3.63 -26.70 -10.86
CA ILE A 48 -3.22 -25.69 -11.85
C ILE A 48 -2.94 -24.36 -11.17
N MET A 49 -3.87 -23.88 -10.34
CA MET A 49 -3.71 -22.61 -9.64
C MET A 49 -2.51 -22.62 -8.69
N ARG A 50 -2.28 -23.74 -7.99
CA ARG A 50 -1.09 -23.98 -7.18
C ARG A 50 0.20 -23.83 -7.99
N SER A 51 0.26 -24.45 -9.17
CA SER A 51 1.40 -24.31 -10.09
C SER A 51 1.62 -22.84 -10.49
N ILE A 52 0.55 -22.16 -10.93
CA ILE A 52 0.61 -20.76 -11.34
C ILE A 52 1.08 -19.86 -10.19
N ILE A 53 0.50 -20.01 -9.00
CA ILE A 53 0.86 -19.25 -7.80
C ILE A 53 2.33 -19.45 -7.45
N SER A 54 2.82 -20.69 -7.48
CA SER A 54 4.22 -21.01 -7.14
C SER A 54 5.24 -20.44 -8.11
N GLN A 55 4.85 -20.24 -9.38
CA GLN A 55 5.74 -19.74 -10.43
C GLN A 55 5.62 -18.23 -10.66
N SER A 56 4.53 -17.63 -10.20
CA SER A 56 4.19 -16.23 -10.46
C SER A 56 4.83 -15.30 -9.42
N PRO A 57 5.74 -14.38 -9.80
CA PRO A 57 6.44 -13.53 -8.85
C PRO A 57 5.49 -12.63 -8.04
N GLN A 58 4.36 -12.23 -8.62
CA GLN A 58 3.35 -11.42 -7.95
C GLN A 58 2.65 -12.13 -6.77
N HIS A 59 2.76 -13.46 -6.67
CA HIS A 59 2.10 -14.25 -5.63
C HIS A 59 3.04 -14.68 -4.50
N LEU A 60 4.37 -14.69 -4.73
CA LEU A 60 5.39 -15.03 -3.73
C LEU A 60 5.28 -14.19 -2.46
N VAL A 61 4.97 -12.89 -2.60
CA VAL A 61 4.80 -11.96 -1.47
C VAL A 61 3.53 -12.28 -0.64
N THR A 62 2.54 -12.97 -1.21
CA THR A 62 1.25 -13.26 -0.55
C THR A 62 1.36 -14.38 0.50
N GLU A 63 2.37 -15.24 0.38
CA GLU A 63 2.63 -16.40 1.26
C GLU A 63 2.90 -16.03 2.71
N LEU A 64 3.46 -14.84 2.95
CA LEU A 64 3.87 -14.39 4.27
C LEU A 64 2.68 -14.23 5.24
N ARG A 65 1.44 -14.12 4.75
CA ARG A 65 0.26 -13.90 5.59
C ARG A 65 -0.32 -15.16 6.24
N HIS A 66 -0.28 -16.31 5.57
CA HIS A 66 -1.12 -17.46 5.98
C HIS A 66 -0.63 -18.14 7.26
N ASN A 67 0.66 -18.04 7.57
CA ASN A 67 1.20 -18.66 8.77
C ASN A 67 0.85 -17.91 10.07
N ASN A 68 0.32 -16.68 10.03
CA ASN A 68 0.01 -15.92 11.25
C ASN A 68 -1.12 -16.51 12.11
N ASN A 69 -1.89 -17.48 11.59
CA ASN A 69 -3.00 -18.10 12.32
C ASN A 69 -2.65 -19.42 13.03
N GLN A 70 -1.46 -19.99 12.79
CA GLN A 70 -0.97 -21.21 13.46
C GLN A 70 0.55 -21.18 13.62
N ILE A 71 1.07 -20.52 14.67
CA ILE A 71 2.51 -20.56 14.98
C ILE A 71 2.71 -21.03 16.41
N HIS A 72 3.22 -22.26 16.56
CA HIS A 72 3.74 -22.76 17.81
C HIS A 72 5.10 -22.11 18.09
N ALA A 73 5.22 -21.44 19.23
CA ALA A 73 6.42 -20.69 19.60
C ALA A 73 7.58 -21.62 19.95
N THR A 74 8.71 -21.48 19.25
CA THR A 74 10.02 -21.97 19.69
C THR A 74 10.88 -20.75 20.07
N PRO A 75 11.52 -20.71 21.26
CA PRO A 75 12.29 -19.55 21.69
C PRO A 75 13.64 -19.53 20.94
N LEU A 76 13.81 -18.58 20.02
CA LEU A 76 15.01 -18.48 19.17
C LEU A 76 16.01 -17.40 19.60
N ILE A 77 15.68 -16.52 20.55
CA ILE A 77 16.59 -15.45 20.98
C ILE A 77 16.80 -15.52 22.50
N PRO A 78 17.97 -16.00 22.97
CA PRO A 78 18.31 -16.02 24.39
C PRO A 78 18.33 -14.59 24.95
N GLY A 79 17.59 -14.34 26.04
CA GLY A 79 17.69 -13.10 26.83
C GLY A 79 16.45 -12.18 26.86
N TYR A 80 15.44 -12.40 26.01
CA TYR A 80 14.22 -11.56 26.00
C TYR A 80 12.97 -12.31 26.49
N ILE A 81 12.18 -11.69 27.36
CA ILE A 81 10.81 -12.13 27.68
C ILE A 81 9.88 -11.55 26.61
N LEU A 82 9.63 -12.33 25.56
CA LEU A 82 8.83 -11.90 24.41
C LEU A 82 7.33 -12.02 24.69
N ASN A 83 6.58 -11.01 24.27
CA ASN A 83 5.12 -11.08 24.22
C ASN A 83 4.66 -12.01 23.06
N PRO A 84 3.38 -12.43 23.01
CA PRO A 84 2.90 -13.35 21.97
C PRO A 84 3.11 -12.85 20.54
N TRP A 85 2.98 -11.54 20.30
CA TRP A 85 3.22 -10.94 18.99
C TRP A 85 4.71 -11.08 18.63
N GLU A 86 5.60 -10.63 19.49
CA GLU A 86 7.05 -10.71 19.26
C GLU A 86 7.52 -12.14 18.94
N LYS A 87 7.01 -13.16 19.66
CA LYS A 87 7.30 -14.58 19.38
C LYS A 87 6.81 -15.02 18.01
N ASN A 88 5.57 -14.67 17.65
CA ASN A 88 4.96 -15.10 16.40
C ASN A 88 5.69 -14.51 15.19
N PHE A 89 6.10 -13.24 15.26
CA PHE A 89 6.81 -12.60 14.15
C PHE A 89 8.26 -13.04 14.04
N ALA A 90 8.96 -13.21 15.17
CA ALA A 90 10.28 -13.83 15.15
C ALA A 90 10.22 -15.23 14.51
N ALA A 91 9.29 -16.09 14.93
CA ALA A 91 9.14 -17.41 14.32
C ALA A 91 8.79 -17.33 12.82
N ALA A 92 7.92 -16.40 12.41
CA ALA A 92 7.56 -16.20 11.02
C ALA A 92 8.76 -15.83 10.13
N ILE A 93 9.75 -15.09 10.66
CA ILE A 93 10.93 -14.58 9.91
C ILE A 93 12.17 -15.47 10.08
N THR A 94 12.33 -16.15 11.22
CA THR A 94 13.56 -16.88 11.55
C THR A 94 13.49 -18.37 11.18
N GLU A 95 12.31 -18.98 11.10
CA GLU A 95 12.23 -20.35 10.59
C GLU A 95 12.68 -20.38 9.13
N GLY A 96 13.81 -21.03 8.85
CA GLY A 96 14.42 -21.25 7.52
C GLY A 96 13.55 -22.07 6.54
N LYS A 97 12.23 -21.94 6.62
CA LYS A 97 11.22 -22.45 5.68
C LYS A 97 11.13 -21.62 4.40
N PHE A 98 11.96 -20.60 4.22
CA PHE A 98 11.91 -19.72 3.05
C PHE A 98 12.48 -20.36 1.77
N GLU A 99 13.51 -21.20 1.88
CA GLU A 99 14.03 -21.96 0.72
C GLU A 99 13.12 -23.15 0.33
N TYR A 100 12.26 -23.63 1.24
CA TYR A 100 11.41 -24.81 1.00
C TYR A 100 10.03 -24.48 0.38
N ARG A 101 9.67 -23.18 0.28
CA ARG A 101 8.33 -22.72 -0.08
C ARG A 101 8.10 -22.43 -1.58
N SER A 102 9.15 -22.47 -2.40
CA SER A 102 9.02 -22.38 -3.87
C SER A 102 8.51 -23.68 -4.53
N ARG A 103 8.13 -24.69 -3.74
CA ARG A 103 7.58 -25.94 -4.26
C ARG A 103 6.06 -25.87 -4.32
N PRO A 104 5.43 -26.15 -5.47
CA PRO A 104 3.97 -26.17 -5.61
C PRO A 104 3.30 -27.05 -4.54
N GLU A 105 3.91 -28.15 -4.13
CA GLU A 105 3.34 -29.08 -3.15
C GLU A 105 3.21 -28.49 -1.74
N SER A 106 3.84 -27.34 -1.46
CA SER A 106 3.80 -26.69 -0.15
C SER A 106 2.51 -25.89 0.12
N TYR A 107 1.73 -25.56 -0.91
CA TYR A 107 0.48 -24.80 -0.75
C TYR A 107 -0.70 -25.74 -0.49
N SER A 108 -1.37 -25.56 0.64
CA SER A 108 -2.67 -26.21 0.90
C SER A 108 -3.74 -25.71 -0.07
N ASP A 109 -4.80 -26.50 -0.27
CA ASP A 109 -5.94 -26.09 -1.11
C ASP A 109 -6.58 -24.81 -0.56
N GLU A 110 -6.66 -24.66 0.76
CA GLU A 110 -7.21 -23.48 1.43
C GLU A 110 -6.40 -22.22 1.12
N LEU A 111 -5.08 -22.32 1.14
CA LEU A 111 -4.18 -21.21 0.81
C LEU A 111 -4.34 -20.79 -0.66
N VAL A 112 -4.44 -21.75 -1.57
CA VAL A 112 -4.69 -21.47 -2.99
C VAL A 112 -5.99 -20.67 -3.17
N TYR A 113 -7.08 -21.11 -2.54
CA TYR A 113 -8.36 -20.39 -2.61
C TYR A 113 -8.29 -19.00 -1.95
N GLU A 114 -7.54 -18.85 -0.86
CA GLU A 114 -7.35 -17.55 -0.24
C GLU A 114 -6.60 -16.56 -1.16
N ILE A 115 -5.52 -17.01 -1.81
CA ILE A 115 -4.76 -16.19 -2.77
C ILE A 115 -5.65 -15.81 -3.95
N LEU A 116 -6.44 -16.76 -4.48
CA LEU A 116 -7.40 -16.50 -5.56
C LEU A 116 -8.43 -15.44 -5.14
N ALA A 117 -9.01 -15.55 -3.95
CA ALA A 117 -10.00 -14.60 -3.45
C ALA A 117 -9.40 -13.20 -3.28
N ARG A 118 -8.19 -13.09 -2.72
CA ARG A 118 -7.47 -11.82 -2.60
C ARG A 118 -7.17 -11.21 -3.95
N TYR A 119 -6.62 -12.00 -4.87
CA TYR A 119 -6.30 -11.55 -6.23
C TYR A 119 -7.53 -10.98 -6.94
N GLN A 120 -8.68 -11.66 -6.84
CA GLN A 120 -9.93 -11.14 -7.39
C GLN A 120 -10.41 -9.88 -6.67
N GLY A 121 -10.30 -9.80 -5.35
CA GLY A 121 -10.71 -8.63 -4.57
C GLY A 121 -9.89 -7.38 -4.91
N LEU A 122 -8.59 -7.52 -5.16
CA LEU A 122 -7.69 -6.40 -5.45
C LEU A 122 -7.95 -5.76 -6.84
N ARG A 123 -8.72 -6.39 -7.73
CA ARG A 123 -9.10 -5.81 -9.03
C ARG A 123 -9.82 -4.48 -8.92
N VAL A 124 -10.55 -4.27 -7.83
CA VAL A 124 -11.21 -2.98 -7.55
C VAL A 124 -10.21 -1.82 -7.57
N LEU A 125 -8.98 -2.04 -7.08
CA LEU A 125 -7.94 -1.02 -7.08
C LEU A 125 -7.39 -0.75 -8.48
N GLU A 126 -7.29 -1.77 -9.34
CA GLU A 126 -6.91 -1.60 -10.75
C GLU A 126 -7.97 -0.76 -11.48
N ASP A 127 -9.25 -1.07 -11.29
CA ASP A 127 -10.36 -0.33 -11.90
C ASP A 127 -10.38 1.14 -11.46
N LEU A 128 -10.17 1.41 -10.16
CA LEU A 128 -10.05 2.76 -9.63
C LEU A 128 -8.81 3.48 -10.18
N TRP A 129 -7.67 2.78 -10.27
CA TRP A 129 -6.47 3.31 -10.92
C TRP A 129 -6.73 3.62 -12.40
N LEU A 130 -7.64 2.95 -13.09
CA LEU A 130 -7.91 3.21 -14.50
C LEU A 130 -9.05 4.23 -14.72
N LYS A 131 -9.76 4.67 -13.66
CA LYS A 131 -10.97 5.49 -13.74
C LYS A 131 -10.71 6.89 -14.36
N ARG A 132 -9.77 7.67 -13.83
CA ARG A 132 -9.48 9.05 -14.28
C ARG A 132 -8.01 9.41 -14.14
N GLN A 133 -7.48 10.37 -14.89
CA GLN A 133 -6.10 10.81 -14.68
C GLN A 133 -5.95 11.61 -13.38
N LEU A 134 -5.06 11.16 -12.49
CA LEU A 134 -4.72 11.90 -11.28
C LEU A 134 -3.59 12.89 -11.54
N THR A 135 -3.59 13.98 -10.79
CA THR A 135 -2.61 15.07 -10.80
C THR A 135 -2.08 15.29 -9.38
N ALA A 136 -1.05 16.11 -9.20
CA ALA A 136 -0.52 16.45 -7.86
C ALA A 136 -1.61 16.88 -6.87
N THR A 137 -2.62 17.64 -7.35
CA THR A 137 -3.74 18.13 -6.52
C THR A 137 -4.75 17.05 -6.10
N ASP A 138 -4.61 15.83 -6.61
CA ASP A 138 -5.39 14.66 -6.21
C ASP A 138 -4.70 13.84 -5.11
N PHE A 139 -3.56 14.30 -4.58
CA PHE A 139 -2.88 13.66 -3.46
C PHE A 139 -2.87 14.59 -2.24
N LEU A 140 -2.95 13.98 -1.07
CA LEU A 140 -2.81 14.63 0.22
C LEU A 140 -1.90 13.78 1.10
N ALA A 141 -0.65 14.20 1.27
CA ALA A 141 0.22 13.64 2.30
C ALA A 141 0.01 14.38 3.64
N PRO A 142 0.17 13.69 4.78
CA PRO A 142 -0.11 14.27 6.10
C PRO A 142 0.97 15.25 6.61
N ASP A 143 2.14 15.31 5.97
CA ASP A 143 3.28 16.14 6.36
C ASP A 143 3.68 17.20 5.31
N GLU A 144 2.97 17.25 4.17
CA GLU A 144 3.21 18.27 3.13
C GLU A 144 2.62 19.64 3.52
N ALA A 145 1.59 19.66 4.36
CA ALA A 145 0.90 20.89 4.73
C ALA A 145 1.71 21.76 5.69
N VAL A 146 1.83 23.06 5.37
CA VAL A 146 2.60 24.02 6.20
C VAL A 146 1.91 24.28 7.54
N ASP A 147 0.59 24.38 7.53
CA ASP A 147 -0.24 24.66 8.69
C ASP A 147 -1.65 24.04 8.57
N CYS A 148 -2.52 24.32 9.54
CA CYS A 148 -3.88 23.81 9.53
C CYS A 148 -4.68 24.33 8.32
N ASP A 149 -4.44 25.58 7.87
CA ASP A 149 -5.12 26.24 6.74
C ASP A 149 -4.84 25.50 5.44
N ASP A 150 -3.55 25.23 5.20
CA ASP A 150 -3.07 24.51 4.05
C ASP A 150 -3.57 23.05 4.01
N LEU A 151 -3.53 22.34 5.15
CA LEU A 151 -3.98 20.94 5.24
C LEU A 151 -5.46 20.79 4.85
N PHE A 152 -6.30 21.66 5.40
CA PHE A 152 -7.73 21.65 5.08
C PHE A 152 -8.00 22.09 3.66
N HIS A 153 -7.30 23.11 3.17
CA HIS A 153 -7.46 23.59 1.79
C HIS A 153 -7.15 22.45 0.80
N THR A 154 -6.04 21.75 1.00
CA THR A 154 -5.64 20.60 0.19
C THR A 154 -6.66 19.45 0.30
N TYR A 155 -7.12 19.12 1.51
CA TYR A 155 -8.18 18.12 1.71
C TYR A 155 -9.48 18.49 0.99
N ARG A 156 -9.94 19.74 1.08
CA ARG A 156 -11.14 20.20 0.35
C ARG A 156 -10.96 20.16 -1.15
N ASN A 157 -9.78 20.53 -1.65
CA ASN A 157 -9.48 20.49 -3.08
C ASN A 157 -9.56 19.05 -3.59
N LEU A 158 -9.01 18.08 -2.85
CA LEU A 158 -9.12 16.66 -3.17
C LEU A 158 -10.60 16.21 -3.28
N ILE A 159 -11.41 16.51 -2.26
CA ILE A 159 -12.84 16.15 -2.25
C ILE A 159 -13.57 16.81 -3.42
N ARG A 160 -13.39 18.12 -3.60
CA ARG A 160 -14.00 18.90 -4.69
C ARG A 160 -13.64 18.33 -6.06
N ARG A 161 -12.37 17.98 -6.29
CA ARG A 161 -11.95 17.37 -7.56
C ARG A 161 -12.64 16.04 -7.81
N ASN A 162 -12.86 15.24 -6.78
CA ASN A 162 -13.64 14.03 -6.94
C ASN A 162 -15.12 14.32 -7.25
N GLU A 163 -15.73 15.32 -6.62
CA GLU A 163 -17.11 15.76 -6.94
C GLU A 163 -17.22 16.19 -8.40
N LEU A 164 -16.32 17.05 -8.88
CA LEU A 164 -16.24 17.47 -10.28
C LEU A 164 -16.11 16.28 -11.24
N PHE A 165 -15.40 15.22 -10.82
CA PHE A 165 -15.29 14.00 -11.61
C PHE A 165 -16.61 13.20 -11.64
N GLU A 166 -17.27 13.03 -10.51
CA GLU A 166 -18.56 12.33 -10.44
C GLU A 166 -19.67 13.10 -11.19
N ASP A 167 -19.60 14.43 -11.17
CA ASP A 167 -20.48 15.34 -11.95
C ASP A 167 -20.11 15.40 -13.44
N ARG A 168 -19.09 14.65 -13.87
CA ARG A 168 -18.58 14.53 -15.26
C ARG A 168 -17.97 15.82 -15.82
N GLU A 169 -17.60 16.76 -14.97
CA GLU A 169 -16.82 17.94 -15.34
C GLU A 169 -15.35 17.59 -15.59
N LEU A 170 -14.81 16.61 -14.86
CA LEU A 170 -13.52 16.01 -15.16
C LEU A 170 -13.69 14.75 -16.02
N GLN A 171 -12.82 14.61 -17.03
CA GLN A 171 -12.91 13.49 -17.97
C GLN A 171 -12.42 12.18 -17.35
N SER A 172 -13.25 11.14 -17.48
CA SER A 172 -12.81 9.75 -17.33
C SER A 172 -11.77 9.40 -18.39
N ARG A 173 -10.89 8.45 -18.09
CA ARG A 173 -10.00 7.90 -19.12
C ARG A 173 -10.85 7.33 -20.24
N CYS A 174 -10.54 7.71 -21.47
CA CYS A 174 -11.31 7.32 -22.64
C CYS A 174 -10.42 7.21 -23.86
N ARG A 175 -10.72 6.26 -24.74
CA ARG A 175 -10.05 6.13 -26.05
C ARG A 175 -10.15 7.39 -26.91
N ARG A 176 -11.12 8.26 -26.63
CA ARG A 176 -11.38 9.51 -27.35
C ARG A 176 -10.52 10.68 -26.87
N THR A 177 -10.00 10.61 -25.65
CA THR A 177 -9.12 11.64 -25.08
C THR A 177 -7.69 11.36 -25.54
N PRO A 178 -7.05 12.24 -26.33
CA PRO A 178 -5.74 11.99 -26.93
C PRO A 178 -4.68 11.52 -25.91
N GLU A 179 -4.69 12.12 -24.72
CA GLU A 179 -3.75 11.90 -23.64
C GLU A 179 -3.89 10.51 -23.00
N THR A 180 -5.11 9.94 -23.00
CA THR A 180 -5.40 8.63 -22.36
C THR A 180 -5.76 7.53 -23.35
N ARG A 181 -5.65 7.81 -24.66
CA ARG A 181 -6.02 6.88 -25.75
C ARG A 181 -5.38 5.50 -25.60
N TYR A 182 -4.11 5.48 -25.20
CA TYR A 182 -3.30 4.27 -25.05
C TYR A 182 -3.21 3.76 -23.59
N TYR A 183 -3.80 4.48 -22.64
CA TYR A 183 -3.64 4.27 -21.20
C TYR A 183 -4.99 4.01 -20.52
N ASN A 184 -5.85 3.18 -21.10
CA ASN A 184 -7.16 2.85 -20.51
C ASN A 184 -7.27 1.42 -19.98
N ARG A 185 -6.24 0.59 -20.17
CA ARG A 185 -6.16 -0.79 -19.68
C ARG A 185 -4.71 -1.17 -19.42
N LEU A 186 -4.50 -2.04 -18.44
CA LEU A 186 -3.22 -2.72 -18.22
C LEU A 186 -3.19 -4.00 -19.08
N ASN A 187 -2.04 -4.24 -19.72
CA ASN A 187 -1.74 -5.56 -20.29
C ASN A 187 -1.39 -6.56 -19.16
N ALA A 188 -1.13 -7.82 -19.51
CA ALA A 188 -0.88 -8.87 -18.51
C ALA A 188 0.35 -8.58 -17.62
N ASP A 189 1.46 -8.10 -18.21
CA ASP A 189 2.68 -7.75 -17.49
C ASP A 189 2.46 -6.56 -16.53
N GLN A 190 1.88 -5.48 -17.04
CA GLN A 190 1.54 -4.29 -16.25
C GLN A 190 0.60 -4.61 -15.10
N ARG A 191 -0.38 -5.49 -15.34
CA ARG A 191 -1.30 -5.97 -14.30
C ARG A 191 -0.56 -6.78 -13.23
N ALA A 192 0.30 -7.71 -13.64
CA ALA A 192 1.10 -8.51 -12.70
C ALA A 192 1.97 -7.60 -11.81
N ARG A 193 2.61 -6.60 -12.40
CA ARG A 193 3.37 -5.58 -11.68
C ARG A 193 2.52 -4.74 -10.73
N PHE A 194 1.35 -4.28 -11.17
CA PHE A 194 0.41 -3.55 -10.30
C PHE A 194 0.02 -4.38 -9.07
N TYR A 195 -0.33 -5.66 -9.26
CA TYR A 195 -0.63 -6.55 -8.13
C TYR A 195 0.57 -6.80 -7.23
N ALA A 196 1.75 -7.05 -7.79
CA ALA A 196 2.97 -7.24 -7.01
C ALA A 196 3.26 -6.02 -6.13
N ALA A 197 3.12 -4.81 -6.68
CA ALA A 197 3.28 -3.56 -5.95
C ALA A 197 2.23 -3.39 -4.83
N VAL A 198 0.95 -3.67 -5.11
CA VAL A 198 -0.11 -3.65 -4.08
C VAL A 198 0.17 -4.63 -2.94
N VAL A 199 0.59 -5.85 -3.25
CA VAL A 199 0.89 -6.88 -2.24
C VAL A 199 2.15 -6.52 -1.46
N LYS A 200 3.18 -5.94 -2.09
CA LYS A 200 4.38 -5.45 -1.40
C LYS A 200 4.05 -4.32 -0.42
N VAL A 201 3.28 -3.32 -0.86
CA VAL A 201 2.80 -2.23 0.01
C VAL A 201 1.95 -2.78 1.16
N TRP A 202 1.06 -3.74 0.88
CA TRP A 202 0.28 -4.43 1.89
C TRP A 202 1.18 -5.06 2.95
N LEU A 203 2.09 -5.93 2.54
CA LEU A 203 2.94 -6.67 3.46
C LEU A 203 3.78 -5.75 4.34
N LEU A 204 4.36 -4.70 3.76
CA LEU A 204 5.06 -3.68 4.54
C LEU A 204 4.11 -3.12 5.60
N ASN A 205 2.91 -2.66 5.23
CA ASN A 205 1.95 -2.14 6.20
C ASN A 205 1.51 -3.16 7.25
N GLU A 206 1.50 -4.46 6.95
CA GLU A 206 1.29 -5.49 7.96
C GLU A 206 2.45 -5.60 8.94
N ILE A 207 3.69 -5.58 8.45
CA ILE A 207 4.88 -5.56 9.30
C ILE A 207 4.80 -4.36 10.25
N ARG A 208 4.55 -3.15 9.72
CA ARG A 208 4.40 -1.94 10.54
C ARG A 208 3.27 -2.07 11.54
N TRP A 209 2.10 -2.53 11.10
CA TRP A 209 0.97 -2.79 11.99
C TRP A 209 1.35 -3.73 13.13
N PHE A 210 2.02 -4.83 12.82
CA PHE A 210 2.50 -5.80 13.80
C PHE A 210 3.45 -5.16 14.82
N LEU A 211 4.39 -4.35 14.35
CA LEU A 211 5.34 -3.61 15.19
C LEU A 211 4.65 -2.61 16.13
N THR A 212 3.45 -2.11 15.81
CA THR A 212 2.69 -1.26 16.77
C THR A 212 2.34 -2.00 18.06
N SER A 213 2.29 -3.32 18.04
CA SER A 213 1.95 -4.18 19.18
C SER A 213 3.13 -4.53 20.07
N PHE A 214 4.35 -4.09 19.74
CA PHE A 214 5.56 -4.42 20.50
C PHE A 214 5.66 -3.65 21.82
N SER A 215 6.30 -4.28 22.80
CA SER A 215 6.48 -3.70 24.13
C SER A 215 7.69 -2.75 24.14
N TYR A 216 7.45 -1.45 24.24
CA TYR A 216 8.49 -0.43 24.24
C TYR A 216 8.77 0.10 25.67
N PRO A 217 10.02 0.46 26.02
CA PRO A 217 11.25 0.44 25.20
C PRO A 217 12.04 -0.87 25.20
N SER A 218 11.61 -1.88 25.96
CA SER A 218 12.39 -3.07 26.28
C SER A 218 12.84 -3.93 25.10
N THR A 219 12.12 -3.91 23.97
CA THR A 219 12.38 -4.78 22.80
C THR A 219 12.72 -4.00 21.53
N PHE A 220 13.18 -2.75 21.65
CA PHE A 220 13.48 -1.91 20.49
C PHE A 220 14.53 -2.53 19.54
N ASP A 221 15.62 -3.08 20.09
CA ASP A 221 16.67 -3.70 19.27
C ASP A 221 16.14 -4.90 18.46
N LEU A 222 15.27 -5.71 19.09
CA LEU A 222 14.60 -6.84 18.43
C LEU A 222 13.68 -6.37 17.30
N GLN A 223 12.89 -5.32 17.54
CA GLN A 223 12.04 -4.74 16.51
C GLN A 223 12.86 -4.31 15.28
N ILE A 224 13.99 -3.64 15.49
CA ILE A 224 14.87 -3.23 14.40
C ILE A 224 15.47 -4.41 13.66
N GLU A 225 15.90 -5.45 14.38
CA GLU A 225 16.44 -6.67 13.78
C GLU A 225 15.41 -7.39 12.91
N LEU A 226 14.21 -7.63 13.43
CA LEU A 226 13.14 -8.29 12.68
C LEU A 226 12.68 -7.46 11.48
N LEU A 227 12.62 -6.13 11.62
CA LEU A 227 12.34 -5.23 10.50
C LEU A 227 13.43 -5.32 9.43
N GLN A 228 14.71 -5.37 9.82
CA GLN A 228 15.82 -5.47 8.89
C GLN A 228 15.81 -6.81 8.13
N MET A 229 15.61 -7.92 8.84
CA MET A 229 15.45 -9.24 8.23
C MET A 229 14.29 -9.28 7.22
N SER A 230 13.16 -8.65 7.56
CA SER A 230 11.99 -8.58 6.66
C SER A 230 12.29 -7.78 5.39
N LYS A 231 13.02 -6.66 5.52
CA LYS A 231 13.43 -5.86 4.36
C LYS A 231 14.41 -6.61 3.47
N ASP A 232 15.39 -7.28 4.06
CA ASP A 232 16.40 -8.01 3.29
C ASP A 232 15.74 -9.17 2.52
N TYR A 233 14.84 -9.90 3.18
CA TYR A 233 14.01 -10.90 2.50
C TYR A 233 13.22 -10.30 1.33
N LEU A 234 12.52 -9.19 1.54
CA LEU A 234 11.75 -8.55 0.46
C LEU A 234 12.63 -8.06 -0.68
N LYS A 235 13.86 -7.65 -0.38
CA LYS A 235 14.83 -7.24 -1.40
C LYS A 235 15.31 -8.40 -2.26
N ASP A 236 15.45 -9.58 -1.66
CA ASP A 236 15.91 -10.79 -2.36
C ASP A 236 14.85 -11.37 -3.31
N GLN A 237 13.57 -11.05 -3.10
CA GLN A 237 12.47 -11.45 -3.98
C GLN A 237 12.29 -10.52 -5.20
N ARG A 238 13.14 -9.49 -5.37
CA ARG A 238 13.00 -8.53 -6.47
C ARG A 238 13.63 -9.04 -7.75
N HIS A 239 12.91 -8.91 -8.86
CA HIS A 239 13.43 -9.22 -10.19
C HIS A 239 13.89 -7.96 -10.93
N THR A 240 13.22 -6.84 -10.71
CA THR A 240 13.49 -5.56 -11.38
C THR A 240 13.57 -4.44 -10.34
N PRO A 241 14.72 -4.27 -9.66
CA PRO A 241 14.78 -3.52 -8.41
C PRO A 241 14.25 -2.08 -8.49
N LEU A 242 14.69 -1.29 -9.48
CA LEU A 242 14.22 0.09 -9.59
C LEU A 242 12.74 0.14 -9.98
N LEU A 243 12.35 -0.69 -10.93
CA LEU A 243 10.97 -0.75 -11.40
C LEU A 243 10.01 -1.13 -10.27
N ASP A 244 10.38 -2.14 -9.47
CA ASP A 244 9.59 -2.64 -8.36
C ASP A 244 9.43 -1.57 -7.26
N GLU A 245 10.47 -0.76 -6.99
CA GLU A 245 10.38 0.35 -6.03
C GLU A 245 9.50 1.50 -6.57
N LEU A 246 9.65 1.84 -7.85
CA LEU A 246 8.85 2.88 -8.50
C LEU A 246 7.35 2.51 -8.50
N ASP A 247 7.04 1.28 -8.86
CA ASP A 247 5.69 0.73 -8.88
C ASP A 247 5.08 0.71 -7.47
N SER A 248 5.86 0.29 -6.47
CA SER A 248 5.44 0.29 -5.05
C SER A 248 5.17 1.70 -4.55
N PHE A 249 6.01 2.67 -4.92
CA PHE A 249 5.83 4.06 -4.51
C PHE A 249 4.56 4.67 -5.09
N ALA A 250 4.31 4.43 -6.38
CA ALA A 250 3.10 4.89 -7.06
C ALA A 250 1.83 4.30 -6.41
N VAL A 251 1.84 3.00 -6.10
CA VAL A 251 0.74 2.34 -5.41
C VAL A 251 0.54 2.87 -3.99
N PHE A 252 1.62 3.11 -3.23
CA PHE A 252 1.52 3.67 -1.89
C PHE A 252 0.83 5.04 -1.91
N LYS A 253 1.28 5.97 -2.76
CA LYS A 253 0.65 7.30 -2.89
C LYS A 253 -0.83 7.18 -3.31
N PHE A 254 -1.14 6.28 -4.24
CA PHE A 254 -2.53 6.06 -4.66
C PHE A 254 -3.41 5.53 -3.53
N LEU A 255 -2.95 4.54 -2.77
CA LEU A 255 -3.74 3.99 -1.67
C LEU A 255 -3.92 4.99 -0.52
N TYR A 256 -2.84 5.64 -0.11
CA TYR A 256 -2.80 6.33 1.18
C TYR A 256 -2.80 7.86 1.10
N HIS A 257 -2.40 8.43 -0.02
CA HIS A 257 -2.48 9.88 -0.26
C HIS A 257 -3.65 10.26 -1.17
N HIS A 258 -4.21 9.32 -1.92
CA HIS A 258 -5.41 9.58 -2.74
C HIS A 258 -6.66 8.91 -2.17
N LEU A 259 -6.73 7.57 -2.17
CA LEU A 259 -7.96 6.85 -1.83
C LEU A 259 -8.35 6.99 -0.36
N LEU A 260 -7.41 6.82 0.57
CA LEU A 260 -7.66 6.96 2.02
C LEU A 260 -8.28 8.33 2.39
N PRO A 261 -7.66 9.49 2.07
CA PRO A 261 -8.27 10.78 2.40
C PRO A 261 -9.59 11.00 1.66
N LEU A 262 -9.69 10.59 0.39
CA LEU A 262 -10.91 10.77 -0.40
C LEU A 262 -12.13 10.06 0.19
N HIS A 263 -11.94 8.85 0.69
CA HIS A 263 -13.02 8.02 1.24
C HIS A 263 -13.09 8.03 2.77
N GLY A 264 -12.13 8.69 3.43
CA GLY A 264 -12.03 8.77 4.89
C GLY A 264 -13.24 9.41 5.57
N ASN A 265 -14.02 10.22 4.85
CA ASN A 265 -15.26 10.80 5.40
C ASN A 265 -16.29 9.74 5.81
N ALA A 266 -16.24 8.52 5.26
CA ALA A 266 -17.07 7.40 5.72
C ALA A 266 -16.72 6.92 7.15
N LEU A 267 -15.57 7.34 7.68
CA LEU A 267 -15.15 7.10 9.06
C LEU A 267 -15.17 8.38 9.92
N ALA A 268 -15.62 9.52 9.38
CA ALA A 268 -15.66 10.78 10.12
C ALA A 268 -16.79 10.81 11.17
N ASP A 269 -16.63 11.69 12.15
CA ASP A 269 -17.58 12.00 13.23
C ASP A 269 -18.07 10.79 14.04
N GLN A 270 -17.31 9.69 14.05
CA GLN A 270 -17.59 8.55 14.92
C GLN A 270 -17.22 8.88 16.39
N ASN A 271 -17.67 8.03 17.32
CA ASN A 271 -17.36 8.17 18.74
C ASN A 271 -15.83 8.16 18.99
N SER A 272 -15.35 8.88 20.00
CA SER A 272 -13.93 8.96 20.35
C SER A 272 -13.22 7.62 20.50
N VAL A 273 -13.92 6.54 20.85
CA VAL A 273 -13.35 5.18 20.91
C VAL A 273 -12.83 4.66 19.58
N LYS A 274 -13.27 5.26 18.47
CA LYS A 274 -12.84 4.93 17.11
C LYS A 274 -11.57 5.69 16.70
N LEU A 275 -11.11 6.66 17.50
CA LEU A 275 -9.80 7.26 17.29
C LEU A 275 -8.69 6.21 17.46
N PRO A 276 -7.56 6.34 16.73
CA PRO A 276 -7.23 7.36 15.72
C PRO A 276 -7.85 7.18 14.32
N LEU A 277 -8.75 6.22 14.08
CA LEU A 277 -9.34 5.94 12.76
C LEU A 277 -10.64 6.71 12.49
N THR A 278 -10.83 7.85 13.14
CA THR A 278 -11.93 8.80 12.90
C THR A 278 -11.42 10.22 13.09
N PHE A 279 -12.16 11.21 12.61
CA PHE A 279 -11.85 12.63 12.78
C PHE A 279 -13.14 13.45 12.72
N SER A 280 -13.08 14.72 13.13
CA SER A 280 -14.24 15.63 13.02
C SER A 280 -14.29 16.19 11.60
N SER A 281 -15.39 15.97 10.85
CA SER A 281 -15.57 16.58 9.53
C SER A 281 -15.94 18.06 9.61
N ASN A 282 -16.31 18.55 10.80
CA ASN A 282 -16.63 19.94 11.03
C ASN A 282 -15.37 20.76 11.35
N PHE A 283 -14.78 21.33 10.31
CA PHE A 283 -13.62 22.21 10.42
C PHE A 283 -13.99 23.64 10.83
N THR A 284 -15.26 24.08 10.71
CA THR A 284 -15.66 25.45 11.06
C THR A 284 -15.79 25.66 12.58
N ALA A 285 -16.15 24.63 13.33
CA ALA A 285 -16.35 24.72 14.77
C ALA A 285 -15.04 24.79 15.56
N ASP A 286 -13.97 24.14 15.08
CA ASP A 286 -12.71 23.99 15.80
C ASP A 286 -11.58 23.65 14.84
N TYR A 287 -11.16 24.68 14.12
CA TYR A 287 -10.30 24.56 12.96
C TYR A 287 -9.01 23.78 13.22
N GLY A 288 -8.21 24.23 14.19
CA GLY A 288 -6.92 23.61 14.50
C GLY A 288 -7.05 22.19 15.06
N HIS A 289 -8.04 21.92 15.91
CA HIS A 289 -8.21 20.57 16.46
C HIS A 289 -8.72 19.57 15.42
N SER A 290 -9.68 19.96 14.58
CA SER A 290 -10.18 19.10 13.50
C SER A 290 -9.07 18.78 12.50
N ALA A 291 -8.22 19.76 12.16
CA ALA A 291 -7.03 19.55 11.33
C ALA A 291 -6.02 18.57 11.98
N GLN A 292 -5.75 18.71 13.28
CA GLN A 292 -4.91 17.76 14.03
C GLN A 292 -5.49 16.33 14.01
N LEU A 293 -6.82 16.18 14.16
CA LEU A 293 -7.47 14.87 14.11
C LEU A 293 -7.46 14.28 12.69
N LEU A 294 -7.60 15.11 11.65
CA LEU A 294 -7.42 14.67 10.26
C LEU A 294 -5.99 14.17 10.04
N GLN A 295 -4.98 14.93 10.46
CA GLN A 295 -3.58 14.54 10.32
C GLN A 295 -3.30 13.21 11.07
N LEU A 296 -3.84 13.05 12.27
CA LEU A 296 -3.80 11.80 13.03
C LEU A 296 -4.42 10.64 12.25
N PHE A 297 -5.61 10.86 11.68
CA PHE A 297 -6.33 9.87 10.88
C PHE A 297 -5.52 9.41 9.67
N LEU A 298 -4.89 10.34 8.94
CA LEU A 298 -4.09 10.00 7.75
C LEU A 298 -2.89 9.12 8.11
N HIS A 299 -2.13 9.47 9.15
CA HIS A 299 -1.01 8.64 9.61
C HIS A 299 -1.45 7.30 10.21
N ALA A 300 -2.57 7.28 10.92
CA ALA A 300 -3.12 6.06 11.47
C ALA A 300 -3.65 5.15 10.36
N GLY A 301 -4.31 5.69 9.34
CA GLY A 301 -4.80 4.93 8.20
C GLY A 301 -3.66 4.26 7.42
N GLN A 302 -2.55 4.96 7.19
CA GLN A 302 -1.32 4.39 6.63
C GLN A 302 -0.73 3.22 7.44
N THR A 303 -1.04 3.14 8.73
CA THR A 303 -0.46 2.15 9.65
C THR A 303 -1.38 0.98 9.90
N TYR A 304 -2.68 1.25 10.08
CA TYR A 304 -3.65 0.29 10.57
C TYR A 304 -4.59 -0.22 9.47
N LEU A 305 -4.76 0.50 8.36
CA LEU A 305 -5.62 0.09 7.25
C LEU A 305 -4.80 -0.55 6.14
N GLN A 306 -5.07 -1.82 5.88
CA GLN A 306 -4.48 -2.58 4.78
C GLN A 306 -5.27 -2.33 3.49
N PRO A 307 -4.73 -2.68 2.30
CA PRO A 307 -5.44 -2.45 1.04
C PRO A 307 -6.87 -3.02 0.98
N PRO A 308 -7.20 -4.21 1.55
CA PRO A 308 -8.59 -4.65 1.64
C PRO A 308 -9.49 -3.73 2.47
N ASP A 309 -8.94 -3.13 3.52
CA ASP A 309 -9.67 -2.19 4.37
C ASP A 309 -9.96 -0.88 3.61
N ILE A 310 -9.06 -0.45 2.74
CA ILE A 310 -9.27 0.67 1.83
C ILE A 310 -10.37 0.33 0.81
N ILE A 311 -10.40 -0.88 0.24
CA ILE A 311 -11.48 -1.33 -0.66
C ILE A 311 -12.84 -1.34 0.06
N ASP A 312 -12.89 -1.84 1.28
CA ASP A 312 -14.10 -1.84 2.11
C ASP A 312 -14.55 -0.40 2.41
N LEU A 313 -13.62 0.49 2.76
CA LEU A 313 -13.88 1.91 2.97
C LEU A 313 -14.47 2.59 1.73
N ILE A 314 -13.91 2.34 0.55
CA ILE A 314 -14.41 2.85 -0.73
C ILE A 314 -15.83 2.36 -0.97
N THR A 315 -16.04 1.05 -0.87
CA THR A 315 -17.35 0.42 -1.09
C THR A 315 -18.41 1.04 -0.18
N ARG A 316 -18.10 1.23 1.10
CA ARG A 316 -19.00 1.91 2.06
C ARG A 316 -19.27 3.35 1.70
N SER A 317 -18.22 4.08 1.34
CA SER A 317 -18.30 5.49 0.95
C SER A 317 -19.23 5.64 -0.25
N GLU A 318 -19.09 4.78 -1.26
CA GLU A 318 -19.94 4.80 -2.46
C GLU A 318 -21.39 4.40 -2.18
N VAL A 319 -21.62 3.36 -1.37
CA VAL A 319 -22.98 2.94 -1.00
C VAL A 319 -23.69 4.00 -0.15
N SER A 320 -22.98 4.61 0.80
CA SER A 320 -23.56 5.60 1.74
C SER A 320 -23.79 6.97 1.10
N ARG A 321 -23.22 7.25 -0.08
CA ARG A 321 -23.36 8.54 -0.79
C ARG A 321 -24.74 8.76 -1.42
N LYS A 322 -25.54 7.72 -1.64
CA LYS A 322 -26.82 7.82 -2.36
C LYS A 322 -27.99 7.71 -1.39
N TYR A 323 -28.84 8.74 -1.28
CA TYR A 323 -30.13 8.59 -0.61
C TYR A 323 -31.01 7.61 -1.43
N PRO A 324 -31.78 6.68 -0.82
CA PRO A 324 -32.10 6.51 0.60
C PRO A 324 -31.24 5.47 1.34
N TRP A 325 -30.04 5.14 0.85
CA TRP A 325 -29.28 4.02 1.40
C TRP A 325 -28.74 4.31 2.81
N PRO A 326 -28.87 3.35 3.74
CA PRO A 326 -28.41 3.52 5.11
C PRO A 326 -26.88 3.52 5.18
N GLU A 327 -26.34 4.21 6.18
CA GLU A 327 -24.92 4.18 6.52
C GLU A 327 -24.47 2.72 6.78
N VAL A 328 -23.50 2.24 6.00
CA VAL A 328 -23.01 0.87 6.10
C VAL A 328 -21.96 0.76 7.21
N LYS A 329 -22.35 0.22 8.37
CA LYS A 329 -21.46 0.01 9.53
C LYS A 329 -20.47 -1.13 9.34
N LEU A 330 -19.28 -1.00 9.93
CA LEU A 330 -18.24 -2.03 9.91
C LEU A 330 -18.76 -3.34 10.52
N PRO A 331 -18.54 -4.51 9.88
CA PRO A 331 -18.75 -5.80 10.51
C PRO A 331 -17.98 -5.87 11.82
N THR A 332 -18.60 -6.47 12.84
CA THR A 332 -17.98 -6.60 14.17
C THR A 332 -16.63 -7.31 14.11
N THR A 333 -16.46 -8.25 13.18
CA THR A 333 -15.18 -8.93 12.93
C THR A 333 -14.11 -7.93 12.49
N THR A 334 -14.39 -7.10 11.50
CA THR A 334 -13.49 -6.04 11.02
C THR A 334 -13.14 -5.06 12.15
N GLU A 335 -14.11 -4.66 12.99
CA GLU A 335 -13.86 -3.79 14.15
C GLU A 335 -12.97 -4.41 15.24
N ILE A 336 -12.84 -5.75 15.27
CA ILE A 336 -11.92 -6.44 16.18
C ILE A 336 -10.48 -6.35 15.66
N TRP A 337 -10.30 -6.40 14.34
CA TRP A 337 -9.00 -6.38 13.68
C TRP A 337 -8.46 -4.96 13.48
N HIS A 338 -9.32 -3.97 13.23
CA HIS A 338 -8.96 -2.54 13.11
C HIS A 338 -8.72 -1.88 14.46
N ARG A 339 -7.88 -2.47 15.31
CA ARG A 339 -7.62 -1.95 16.65
C ARG A 339 -6.22 -1.38 16.76
N PRO A 340 -6.11 -0.04 16.77
CA PRO A 340 -4.97 0.68 17.30
C PRO A 340 -4.61 0.16 18.70
N SER A 341 -3.35 0.37 19.10
CA SER A 341 -2.83 -0.21 20.34
C SER A 341 -3.76 0.02 21.54
N ARG A 342 -4.21 -1.08 22.16
CA ARG A 342 -5.13 -1.05 23.30
C ARG A 342 -4.51 -0.40 24.54
N ALA A 343 -3.17 -0.31 24.59
CA ALA A 343 -2.44 0.34 25.67
C ALA A 343 -2.84 1.83 25.82
N TYR A 344 -3.30 2.47 24.74
CA TYR A 344 -3.68 3.87 24.72
C TYR A 344 -5.09 4.07 24.14
N ALA A 345 -6.03 3.21 24.54
CA ALA A 345 -7.41 3.32 24.08
C ALA A 345 -8.04 4.68 24.46
N PHE A 346 -8.78 5.27 23.53
CA PHE A 346 -9.57 6.46 23.78
C PHE A 346 -10.82 6.12 24.61
N ARG A 347 -11.20 7.00 25.53
CA ARG A 347 -12.39 6.83 26.38
C ARG A 347 -13.68 6.87 25.57
N VAL A 348 -14.68 6.11 26.04
CA VAL A 348 -16.06 6.13 25.53
C VAL A 348 -16.74 7.46 25.84
N ASN A 349 -17.56 7.94 24.89
CA ASN A 349 -18.45 9.10 25.06
C ASN A 349 -17.73 10.44 25.28
N VAL A 350 -16.52 10.58 24.75
CA VAL A 350 -15.88 11.90 24.64
C VAL A 350 -16.24 12.46 23.28
N SER A 351 -16.98 13.58 23.24
CA SER A 351 -17.20 14.26 21.96
C SER A 351 -15.86 14.77 21.42
N LEU A 352 -15.60 14.52 20.13
CA LEU A 352 -14.42 15.01 19.42
C LEU A 352 -14.33 16.55 19.45
N ARG A 353 -15.45 17.24 19.68
CA ARG A 353 -15.56 18.70 19.70
C ARG A 353 -15.49 19.29 21.11
N HIS A 354 -15.30 18.46 22.14
CA HIS A 354 -15.42 18.90 23.52
C HIS A 354 -14.16 19.65 24.00
N VAL A 355 -14.25 20.97 24.11
CA VAL A 355 -13.14 21.88 24.46
C VAL A 355 -12.37 21.42 25.71
N HIS A 356 -13.06 21.11 26.82
CA HIS A 356 -12.41 20.71 28.07
C HIS A 356 -11.70 19.33 28.02
N ARG A 357 -11.99 18.50 27.01
CA ARG A 357 -11.37 17.17 26.85
C ARG A 357 -10.28 17.16 25.79
N ARG A 358 -10.05 18.26 25.08
CA ARG A 358 -9.01 18.38 24.03
C ARG A 358 -7.62 18.01 24.53
N ARG A 359 -7.23 18.44 25.73
CA ARG A 359 -5.93 18.08 26.31
C ARG A 359 -5.74 16.57 26.45
N TYR A 360 -6.80 15.87 26.87
CA TYR A 360 -6.78 14.41 26.99
C TYR A 360 -6.71 13.74 25.61
N LEU A 361 -7.54 14.18 24.65
CA LEU A 361 -7.53 13.66 23.29
C LEU A 361 -6.14 13.87 22.66
N ARG A 362 -5.59 15.10 22.72
CA ARG A 362 -4.26 15.44 22.22
C ARG A 362 -3.17 14.57 22.83
N SER A 363 -3.18 14.38 24.15
CA SER A 363 -2.18 13.54 24.83
C SER A 363 -2.27 12.07 24.37
N THR A 364 -3.48 11.55 24.20
CA THR A 364 -3.70 10.18 23.72
C THR A 364 -3.30 10.04 22.24
N SER A 365 -3.62 11.03 21.42
CA SER A 365 -3.18 11.12 20.02
C SER A 365 -1.66 11.11 19.90
N LEU A 366 -0.94 11.88 20.74
CA LEU A 366 0.52 11.88 20.76
C LEU A 366 1.09 10.49 21.08
N ASN A 367 0.48 9.74 22.00
CA ASN A 367 0.90 8.37 22.28
C ASN A 367 0.73 7.46 21.06
N HIS A 368 -0.40 7.54 20.36
CA HIS A 368 -0.62 6.79 19.11
C HIS A 368 0.36 7.18 18.02
N LEU A 369 0.60 8.48 17.84
CA LEU A 369 1.54 8.94 16.82
C LEU A 369 2.99 8.53 17.14
N ASN A 370 3.39 8.51 18.42
CA ASN A 370 4.68 7.94 18.83
C ASN A 370 4.77 6.44 18.54
N ILE A 371 3.68 5.67 18.73
CA ILE A 371 3.61 4.26 18.34
C ILE A 371 3.72 4.10 16.81
N ILE A 372 3.04 4.97 16.06
CA ILE A 372 3.06 4.95 14.61
C ILE A 372 4.47 5.28 14.10
N ALA A 373 5.08 6.35 14.59
CA ALA A 373 6.42 6.78 14.23
C ALA A 373 7.43 5.68 14.52
N ARG A 374 7.37 5.08 15.73
CA ARG A 374 8.29 4.00 16.08
C ARG A 374 8.08 2.71 15.28
N SER A 375 6.89 2.47 14.76
CA SER A 375 6.62 1.26 13.94
C SER A 375 7.11 1.39 12.49
N SER A 376 7.64 2.54 12.10
CA SER A 376 7.92 2.87 10.71
C SER A 376 9.08 2.07 10.10
N PHE A 377 9.01 1.85 8.78
CA PHE A 377 10.05 1.15 8.02
C PHE A 377 11.38 1.88 7.95
N HIS A 378 11.46 3.20 8.18
CA HIS A 378 12.75 3.90 8.13
C HIS A 378 13.65 3.65 9.35
N GLN A 379 13.13 2.98 10.39
CA GLN A 379 13.91 2.79 11.60
C GLN A 379 15.14 1.90 11.37
N THR A 380 16.25 2.31 11.97
CA THR A 380 17.51 1.57 12.02
C THR A 380 18.17 1.77 13.38
N ARG A 381 19.23 1.02 13.69
CA ARG A 381 20.02 1.23 14.92
C ARG A 381 20.60 2.64 15.04
N ARG A 382 20.77 3.36 13.91
CA ARG A 382 21.34 4.71 13.86
C ARG A 382 20.29 5.81 13.70
N ASN A 383 19.12 5.46 13.19
CA ASN A 383 18.04 6.40 12.90
C ASN A 383 16.77 5.93 13.60
N VAL A 384 16.47 6.56 14.73
CA VAL A 384 15.29 6.30 15.54
C VAL A 384 14.33 7.46 15.38
N SER A 385 13.06 7.16 15.19
CA SER A 385 12.03 8.19 15.06
C SER A 385 11.98 9.02 16.34
N PRO A 386 12.02 10.36 16.24
CA PRO A 386 12.01 11.21 17.42
C PRO A 386 10.69 11.07 18.18
N VAL A 387 10.74 11.25 19.50
CA VAL A 387 9.53 11.41 20.30
C VAL A 387 8.88 12.73 19.89
N MET A 388 7.60 12.67 19.55
CA MET A 388 6.90 13.83 19.06
C MET A 388 6.56 14.80 20.19
N PRO A 389 6.91 16.10 20.03
CA PRO A 389 6.48 17.12 20.97
C PRO A 389 4.97 17.35 20.85
N SER A 390 4.36 17.84 21.93
CA SER A 390 2.99 18.35 21.84
C SER A 390 2.97 19.59 20.94
N PRO A 391 2.05 19.68 19.97
CA PRO A 391 1.89 20.90 19.18
C PRO A 391 1.36 22.03 20.06
N LEU A 392 1.68 23.27 19.68
CA LEU A 392 1.01 24.45 20.20
C LEU A 392 -0.44 24.49 19.70
N ASP A 393 -1.29 25.29 20.35
CA ASP A 393 -2.67 25.47 19.90
C ASP A 393 -2.70 26.09 18.51
N GLY A 394 -3.48 25.49 17.60
CA GLY A 394 -3.58 25.92 16.21
C GLY A 394 -2.47 25.41 15.28
N GLN A 395 -1.48 24.67 15.77
CA GLN A 395 -0.43 24.07 14.95
C GLN A 395 -0.71 22.59 14.65
N LEU A 396 -0.27 22.12 13.50
CA LEU A 396 -0.24 20.69 13.18
C LEU A 396 0.79 19.95 14.04
N TYR A 397 0.69 18.62 14.08
CA TYR A 397 1.77 17.80 14.61
C TYR A 397 2.98 17.92 13.67
N ASN A 398 4.15 18.20 14.24
CA ASN A 398 5.42 18.14 13.51
C ASN A 398 5.81 16.66 13.32
N LEU A 399 5.18 16.01 12.35
CA LEU A 399 5.36 14.61 12.02
C LEU A 399 5.76 14.49 10.56
N ARG A 400 6.65 13.55 10.27
CA ARG A 400 7.02 13.18 8.91
C ARG A 400 6.24 11.95 8.47
N ASP A 401 5.83 11.92 7.21
CA ASP A 401 5.33 10.72 6.55
C ASP A 401 6.50 9.81 6.22
N HIS A 402 6.95 9.11 7.23
CA HIS A 402 8.08 8.21 7.10
C HIS A 402 7.85 7.06 6.11
N ALA A 403 6.60 6.70 5.81
CA ALA A 403 6.31 5.69 4.80
C ALA A 403 6.52 6.26 3.40
N ASN A 404 6.01 7.47 3.12
CA ASN A 404 6.29 8.21 1.89
C ASN A 404 7.80 8.35 1.63
N HIS A 405 8.53 8.85 2.64
CA HIS A 405 9.98 9.00 2.56
C HIS A 405 10.70 7.66 2.31
N HIS A 406 10.25 6.58 2.94
CA HIS A 406 10.86 5.26 2.72
C HIS A 406 10.74 4.78 1.28
N PHE A 407 9.55 4.91 0.67
CA PHE A 407 9.35 4.51 -0.72
C PHE A 407 10.14 5.41 -1.68
N LEU A 408 10.12 6.73 -1.46
CA LEU A 408 10.93 7.69 -2.22
C LEU A 408 12.43 7.37 -2.13
N ASP A 409 12.96 7.23 -0.91
CA ASP A 409 14.38 6.91 -0.71
C ASP A 409 14.75 5.55 -1.32
N SER A 410 13.86 4.57 -1.28
CA SER A 410 14.12 3.25 -1.88
C SER A 410 14.28 3.35 -3.40
N VAL A 411 13.45 4.16 -4.08
CA VAL A 411 13.60 4.46 -5.51
C VAL A 411 14.95 5.14 -5.79
N LEU A 412 15.26 6.19 -5.03
CA LEU A 412 16.48 6.97 -5.25
C LEU A 412 17.74 6.13 -5.01
N VAL A 413 17.76 5.33 -3.95
CA VAL A 413 18.89 4.43 -3.64
C VAL A 413 19.09 3.37 -4.73
N GLU A 414 18.02 2.74 -5.24
CA GLU A 414 18.15 1.74 -6.31
C GLU A 414 18.55 2.36 -7.67
N PHE A 415 18.22 3.63 -7.89
CA PHE A 415 18.72 4.38 -9.03
C PHE A 415 20.22 4.69 -8.87
N GLU A 416 20.60 5.33 -7.76
CA GLU A 416 21.98 5.73 -7.42
C GLU A 416 22.96 4.53 -7.38
N ARG A 417 22.49 3.35 -6.95
CA ARG A 417 23.32 2.13 -6.85
C ARG A 417 24.04 1.75 -8.14
N TYR A 418 23.41 2.00 -9.29
CA TYR A 418 23.94 1.68 -10.62
C TYR A 418 24.25 2.93 -11.44
N GLU A 419 24.19 4.10 -10.81
CA GLU A 419 24.65 5.33 -11.41
C GLU A 419 26.12 5.15 -11.77
N ARG A 420 26.42 5.10 -13.06
CA ARG A 420 27.80 5.14 -13.52
C ARG A 420 28.38 6.42 -12.93
N LYS A 421 29.54 6.34 -12.26
CA LYS A 421 30.30 7.53 -11.85
C LYS A 421 30.62 8.35 -13.11
N GLN A 422 29.68 9.18 -13.54
CA GLN A 422 29.75 10.03 -14.72
C GLN A 422 30.62 11.24 -14.38
N SER A 423 31.89 10.96 -14.13
CA SER A 423 32.96 11.95 -14.16
C SER A 423 33.80 11.80 -15.44
N GLN A 424 33.40 10.93 -16.39
CA GLN A 424 34.18 10.69 -17.61
C GLN A 424 33.91 11.69 -18.75
N ASP A 425 32.70 12.28 -18.85
CA ASP A 425 32.33 13.16 -19.99
C ASP A 425 32.16 14.65 -19.63
N GLY A 426 32.48 15.06 -18.40
CA GLY A 426 32.47 16.48 -18.00
C GLY A 426 31.09 17.17 -17.96
N LYS A 427 29.99 16.48 -18.30
CA LYS A 427 28.62 17.02 -18.18
C LYS A 427 28.16 17.00 -16.73
N LYS A 428 27.87 18.18 -16.18
CA LYS A 428 27.28 18.34 -14.84
C LYS A 428 25.78 18.05 -14.92
N LEU A 429 25.38 16.81 -14.64
CA LEU A 429 23.96 16.46 -14.49
C LEU A 429 23.40 17.04 -13.20
N ALA A 430 22.10 17.35 -13.20
CA ALA A 430 21.39 17.72 -11.98
C ALA A 430 21.34 16.53 -11.00
N ASP A 431 21.23 16.84 -9.70
CA ASP A 431 21.01 15.84 -8.66
C ASP A 431 19.62 15.22 -8.83
N ILE A 432 19.54 13.89 -8.95
CA ILE A 432 18.28 13.18 -9.11
C ILE A 432 17.34 13.45 -7.94
N ARG A 433 17.87 13.63 -6.72
CA ARG A 433 17.03 13.89 -5.54
C ARG A 433 16.26 15.20 -5.65
N GLY A 434 16.85 16.23 -6.25
CA GLY A 434 16.19 17.53 -6.46
C GLY A 434 15.19 17.53 -7.62
N VAL A 435 15.43 16.71 -8.66
CA VAL A 435 14.57 16.68 -9.85
C VAL A 435 13.44 15.66 -9.72
N PHE A 436 13.64 14.60 -8.93
CA PHE A 436 12.70 13.49 -8.88
C PHE A 436 11.31 13.93 -8.41
N GLU A 437 11.21 14.67 -7.30
CA GLU A 437 9.92 15.08 -6.73
C GLU A 437 9.07 15.86 -7.76
N SER A 438 9.66 16.82 -8.47
CA SER A 438 8.92 17.63 -9.44
C SER A 438 8.44 16.82 -10.65
N LYS A 439 9.29 15.93 -11.19
CA LYS A 439 8.93 15.11 -12.37
C LYS A 439 8.07 13.91 -12.01
N TRP A 440 8.19 13.42 -10.78
CA TRP A 440 7.45 12.27 -10.30
C TRP A 440 5.97 12.57 -10.20
N GLU A 441 5.57 13.72 -9.67
CA GLU A 441 4.15 14.08 -9.57
C GLU A 441 3.44 14.11 -10.95
N ASP A 442 4.13 14.58 -11.98
CA ASP A 442 3.60 14.60 -13.36
C ASP A 442 3.56 13.20 -14.00
N GLY A 443 4.49 12.32 -13.60
CA GLY A 443 4.74 11.03 -14.22
C GLY A 443 4.16 9.81 -13.51
N LEU A 444 3.91 9.90 -12.20
CA LEU A 444 3.55 8.79 -11.30
C LEU A 444 2.40 7.97 -11.86
N TRP A 445 1.37 8.68 -12.32
CA TRP A 445 0.13 8.06 -12.77
C TRP A 445 0.28 7.19 -14.03
N SER A 446 1.28 7.48 -14.85
CA SER A 446 1.50 6.81 -16.13
C SER A 446 2.63 5.77 -16.08
N ILE A 447 3.07 5.40 -14.87
CA ILE A 447 4.26 4.58 -14.67
C ILE A 447 4.25 3.24 -15.39
N TRP A 448 3.12 2.56 -15.38
CA TRP A 448 2.97 1.26 -16.04
C TRP A 448 3.28 1.31 -17.54
N TRP A 449 3.17 2.48 -18.16
CA TRP A 449 3.37 2.64 -19.61
C TRP A 449 4.74 3.21 -19.97
N TRP A 450 5.25 4.21 -19.24
CA TRP A 450 6.59 4.74 -19.55
C TRP A 450 7.69 3.86 -18.96
N ALA A 451 7.48 3.27 -17.79
CA ALA A 451 8.40 2.31 -17.16
C ALA A 451 8.04 0.89 -17.61
N ASN A 452 8.07 0.61 -18.91
CA ASN A 452 7.75 -0.72 -19.46
C ASN A 452 8.95 -1.69 -19.36
N GLY A 453 9.70 -1.63 -18.25
CA GLY A 453 10.94 -2.37 -18.01
C GLY A 453 11.99 -1.53 -17.29
N GLU A 454 12.90 -2.21 -16.60
CA GLU A 454 13.98 -1.63 -15.79
C GLU A 454 14.82 -0.61 -16.58
N ASP A 455 15.30 -0.98 -17.77
CA ASP A 455 16.13 -0.10 -18.61
C ASP A 455 15.41 1.18 -19.04
N LYS A 456 14.11 1.07 -19.34
CA LYS A 456 13.29 2.23 -19.71
C LYS A 456 13.05 3.14 -18.51
N ALA A 457 12.83 2.57 -17.33
CA ALA A 457 12.69 3.32 -16.10
C ALA A 457 13.97 4.12 -15.79
N ARG A 458 15.14 3.46 -15.84
CA ARG A 458 16.45 4.10 -15.67
C ARG A 458 16.69 5.20 -16.69
N ALA A 459 16.49 4.90 -17.98
CA ALA A 459 16.69 5.88 -19.05
C ALA A 459 15.76 7.10 -18.93
N LYS A 460 14.56 6.94 -18.36
CA LYS A 460 13.64 8.04 -18.10
C LYS A 460 14.13 8.92 -16.95
N MET A 461 14.58 8.32 -15.85
CA MET A 461 15.14 9.06 -14.71
C MET A 461 16.43 9.80 -15.07
N GLU A 462 17.31 9.21 -15.89
CA GLU A 462 18.50 9.91 -16.40
C GLU A 462 18.12 11.14 -17.25
N ARG A 463 17.12 11.01 -18.13
CA ARG A 463 16.61 12.15 -18.93
C ARG A 463 16.03 13.27 -18.07
N TRP A 464 15.44 12.95 -16.92
CA TRP A 464 14.98 13.99 -15.99
C TRP A 464 16.14 14.87 -15.53
N ARG A 465 17.29 14.28 -15.20
CA ARG A 465 18.50 15.02 -14.80
C ARG A 465 19.07 15.87 -15.92
N GLU A 466 19.04 15.38 -17.16
CA GLU A 466 19.49 16.13 -18.33
C GLU A 466 18.62 17.38 -18.57
N SER A 467 17.30 17.25 -18.45
CA SER A 467 16.35 18.33 -18.77
C SER A 467 16.49 19.58 -17.89
N GLU A 468 16.86 19.42 -16.61
CA GLU A 468 17.09 20.57 -15.71
C GLU A 468 18.49 21.17 -15.85
N SER A 469 19.49 20.38 -16.24
CA SER A 469 20.84 20.90 -16.47
C SER A 469 20.91 21.94 -17.59
N VAL A 470 19.97 21.91 -18.54
CA VAL A 470 19.87 22.85 -19.68
C VAL A 470 19.06 24.10 -19.32
N GLY A 471 18.19 24.03 -18.31
CA GLY A 471 17.31 25.13 -17.90
C GLY A 471 17.96 26.19 -17.00
N GLY A 472 19.17 25.95 -16.48
CA GLY A 472 19.91 26.87 -15.60
C GLY A 472 20.81 27.89 -16.30
N LEU A 473 20.67 28.07 -17.63
CA LEU A 473 21.47 28.97 -18.46
C LEU A 473 20.65 30.04 -19.21
N VAL A 474 19.47 30.42 -18.69
CA VAL A 474 18.66 31.52 -19.24
C VAL A 474 18.62 32.69 -18.29
#